data_AF-A0A6N7L4Q0-F1
#
_entry.id   AF-A0A6N7L4Q0-F1
#
_cell.length_a   1.000
_cell.length_b   1.000
_cell.length_c   1.000
_cell.angle_alpha   90.00
_cell.angle_beta   90.00
_cell.angle_gamma   90.00
#
_symmetry.space_group_name_H-M   'P 1'
#
loop_
_entity.id
_entity.type
_entity.pdbx_description
1 polymer ?
#
loop_
_entity_poly.entity_id
_entity_poly.type
_entity_poly.pdbx_seq_one_letter_code
_entity_poly.pdbx_strand_id
1 'polypeptide(L)'
;MTADPSRPGAFAGVYQPLPAPVYRLEYQQLLAAGALVDRAGRPVSGAPCPTCDWLVDTATCPGSLPCPRCSVKAEQRCIRPSGHAADRFHTGRVRAAEAQDRAREEAGDPTLLAPWPEHPTPNERLLP
;
A
#
# COMPACT_ATOMS: atom_id res chain seq x y z
N MET A 1 10.92 -39.04 2.81
CA MET A 1 11.57 -38.22 1.77
C MET A 1 11.59 -36.79 2.29
N THR A 2 12.79 -36.31 2.58
CA THR A 2 13.10 -35.12 3.39
C THR A 2 13.02 -33.84 2.57
N ALA A 3 12.46 -32.78 3.16
CA ALA A 3 12.42 -31.44 2.59
C ALA A 3 13.84 -30.87 2.47
N ASP A 4 14.13 -30.24 1.33
CA ASP A 4 15.40 -29.56 1.03
C ASP A 4 15.47 -28.19 1.75
N PRO A 5 16.46 -27.96 2.63
CA PRO A 5 16.63 -26.71 3.37
C PRO A 5 17.28 -25.56 2.56
N SER A 6 17.54 -25.74 1.25
CA SER A 6 18.34 -24.80 0.45
C SER A 6 17.55 -23.68 -0.24
N ARG A 7 16.27 -23.48 0.09
CA ARG A 7 15.46 -22.39 -0.47
C ARG A 7 15.38 -21.22 0.53
N PRO A 8 16.17 -20.14 0.36
CA PRO A 8 16.07 -18.97 1.22
C PRO A 8 14.70 -18.30 1.03
N GLY A 9 13.97 -18.12 2.13
CA GLY A 9 12.88 -17.15 2.22
C GLY A 9 11.44 -17.64 1.99
N ALA A 10 11.10 -18.90 2.27
CA ALA A 10 9.69 -19.27 2.40
C ALA A 10 9.18 -18.92 3.81
N PHE A 11 9.08 -17.62 4.13
CA PHE A 11 8.07 -17.25 5.13
C PHE A 11 6.74 -17.71 4.54
N ALA A 12 5.99 -18.55 5.27
CA ALA A 12 4.58 -18.72 5.00
C ALA A 12 3.97 -17.31 5.11
N GLY A 13 3.80 -16.64 3.97
CA GLY A 13 3.53 -15.21 3.93
C GLY A 13 2.19 -14.91 4.59
N VAL A 14 2.15 -13.87 5.41
CA VAL A 14 0.88 -13.27 5.82
C VAL A 14 0.28 -12.62 4.57
N TYR A 15 -0.97 -12.94 4.27
CA TYR A 15 -1.76 -12.30 3.21
C TYR A 15 -2.92 -11.55 3.83
N GLN A 16 -3.53 -10.64 3.06
CA GLN A 16 -4.80 -10.05 3.46
C GLN A 16 -5.85 -11.15 3.68
N PRO A 17 -6.67 -11.04 4.74
CA PRO A 17 -7.74 -12.00 5.02
C PRO A 17 -8.95 -11.85 4.08
N LEU A 18 -8.87 -10.95 3.11
CA LEU A 18 -9.95 -10.50 2.25
C LEU A 18 -9.46 -10.41 0.79
N PRO A 19 -10.34 -10.50 -0.21
CA PRO A 19 -9.98 -10.25 -1.60
C PRO A 19 -9.55 -8.79 -1.82
N ALA A 20 -8.77 -8.55 -2.87
CA ALA A 20 -8.36 -7.20 -3.26
C ALA A 20 -9.59 -6.34 -3.61
N PRO A 21 -9.77 -5.17 -2.98
CA PRO A 21 -10.85 -4.26 -3.32
C PRO A 21 -10.60 -3.69 -4.71
N VAL A 22 -11.67 -3.60 -5.51
CA VAL A 22 -11.58 -3.06 -6.87
C VAL A 22 -11.74 -1.54 -6.85
N TYR A 23 -12.46 -1.01 -5.86
CA TYR A 23 -12.77 0.40 -5.76
C TYR A 23 -12.08 1.06 -4.58
N ARG A 24 -11.69 2.32 -4.78
CA ARG A 24 -11.05 3.13 -3.74
C ARG A 24 -11.92 3.31 -2.50
N LEU A 25 -13.23 3.46 -2.67
CA LEU A 25 -14.16 3.64 -1.54
C LEU A 25 -14.20 2.40 -0.65
N GLU A 26 -14.23 1.21 -1.26
CA GLU A 26 -14.18 -0.07 -0.56
C GLU A 26 -12.87 -0.20 0.23
N TYR A 27 -11.74 0.12 -0.39
CA TYR A 27 -10.45 0.14 0.30
C TYR A 27 -10.44 1.11 1.51
N GLN A 28 -11.02 2.31 1.39
CA GLN A 28 -11.14 3.25 2.51
C GLN A 28 -12.03 2.71 3.64
N GLN A 29 -13.11 2.00 3.32
CA GLN A 29 -13.98 1.36 4.31
C GLN A 29 -13.24 0.25 5.06
N LEU A 30 -12.45 -0.57 4.36
CA LEU A 30 -11.63 -1.62 4.98
C LEU A 30 -10.58 -1.04 5.94
N LEU A 31 -9.92 0.05 5.56
CA LEU A 31 -8.99 0.77 6.43
C LEU A 31 -9.66 1.37 7.67
N ALA A 32 -10.84 1.99 7.49
CA ALA A 32 -11.61 2.55 8.60
C ALA A 32 -12.09 1.47 9.58
N ALA A 33 -12.41 0.29 9.07
CA ALA A 33 -12.84 -0.87 9.86
C ALA A 33 -11.67 -1.61 10.55
N GLY A 34 -10.41 -1.28 10.24
CA GLY A 34 -9.25 -2.03 10.73
C GLY A 34 -9.20 -3.47 10.22
N ALA A 35 -9.76 -3.73 9.03
CA ALA A 35 -9.94 -5.06 8.47
C ALA A 35 -8.71 -5.57 7.70
N LEU A 36 -7.74 -4.70 7.43
CA LEU A 36 -6.50 -5.03 6.72
C LEU A 36 -5.40 -5.40 7.70
N VAL A 37 -4.41 -6.16 7.25
CA VAL A 37 -3.24 -6.54 8.06
C VAL A 37 -1.91 -6.15 7.43
N ASP A 38 -0.90 -5.92 8.26
CA ASP A 38 0.48 -5.76 7.81
C ASP A 38 1.16 -7.12 7.58
N ARG A 39 2.41 -7.11 7.10
CA ARG A 39 3.20 -8.32 6.87
C ARG A 39 3.57 -9.09 8.15
N ALA A 40 3.37 -8.50 9.32
CA ALA A 40 3.46 -9.17 10.62
C ALA A 40 2.11 -9.77 11.09
N GLY A 41 1.03 -9.62 10.32
CA GLY A 41 -0.30 -10.11 10.67
C GLY A 41 -1.06 -9.21 11.65
N ARG A 42 -0.61 -7.97 11.84
CA ARG A 42 -1.23 -7.03 12.77
C ARG A 42 -2.27 -6.19 12.04
N PRO A 43 -3.41 -5.87 12.67
CA PRO A 43 -4.40 -4.98 12.07
C PRO A 43 -3.80 -3.62 11.71
N VAL A 44 -4.07 -3.15 10.50
CA VAL A 44 -3.72 -1.81 10.02
C VAL A 44 -4.92 -0.92 10.24
N SER A 45 -4.74 0.14 11.02
CA SER A 45 -5.73 1.21 11.16
C SER A 45 -5.36 2.34 10.20
N GLY A 46 -6.33 2.76 9.39
CA GLY A 46 -6.15 3.93 8.54
C GLY A 46 -6.06 5.20 9.38
N ALA A 47 -5.07 6.04 9.13
CA ALA A 47 -4.99 7.39 9.71
C ALA A 47 -5.26 8.45 8.65
N PRO A 48 -6.00 9.54 8.97
CA PRO A 48 -6.15 10.65 8.03
C PRO A 48 -4.80 11.24 7.67
N CYS A 49 -4.49 11.30 6.38
CA CYS A 49 -3.27 11.93 5.92
C CYS A 49 -3.50 13.44 5.73
N PRO A 50 -2.69 14.30 6.35
CA PRO A 50 -2.87 15.75 6.30
C PRO A 50 -2.60 16.37 4.92
N THR A 51 -2.12 15.57 3.96
CA THR A 51 -1.67 16.07 2.64
C THR A 51 -2.52 15.58 1.49
N CYS A 52 -3.18 14.43 1.63
CA CYS A 52 -4.01 13.85 0.58
C CYS A 52 -5.49 13.77 0.96
N ASP A 53 -5.86 14.06 2.21
CA ASP A 53 -7.24 14.06 2.73
C ASP A 53 -7.92 12.68 2.73
N TRP A 54 -7.13 11.60 2.66
CA TRP A 54 -7.61 10.21 2.71
C TRP A 54 -7.03 9.47 3.90
N LEU A 55 -7.68 8.38 4.31
CA LEU A 55 -7.04 7.41 5.18
C LEU A 55 -5.89 6.76 4.41
N VAL A 56 -4.69 6.80 5.00
CA VAL A 56 -3.53 6.08 4.50
C VAL A 56 -3.29 4.86 5.35
N ASP A 57 -2.87 3.80 4.68
CA ASP A 57 -2.27 2.63 5.32
C ASP A 57 -0.81 2.94 5.67
N THR A 58 0.02 1.91 5.76
CA THR A 58 1.45 2.02 6.01
C THR A 58 2.27 2.35 4.75
N ALA A 59 1.63 2.57 3.59
CA ALA A 59 2.31 2.99 2.37
C ALA A 59 2.78 4.44 2.45
N THR A 60 3.79 4.76 1.65
CA THR A 60 4.34 6.10 1.58
C THR A 60 3.35 7.03 0.92
N CYS A 61 2.87 8.04 1.64
CA CYS A 61 2.03 9.07 1.03
C CYS A 61 2.84 9.91 0.03
N PRO A 62 2.42 10.09 -1.23
CA PRO A 62 3.14 10.97 -2.16
C PRO A 62 3.29 12.41 -1.65
N GLY A 63 2.32 12.89 -0.87
CA GLY A 63 2.35 14.21 -0.26
C GLY A 63 3.46 14.41 0.77
N SER A 64 4.02 13.36 1.37
CA SER A 64 5.16 13.48 2.30
C SER A 64 6.50 13.75 1.60
N LEU A 65 6.55 13.62 0.27
CA LEU A 65 7.77 13.80 -0.53
C LEU A 65 7.77 15.14 -1.25
N PRO A 66 8.93 15.76 -1.54
CA PRO A 66 9.00 16.90 -2.46
C PRO A 66 8.60 16.48 -3.88
N CYS A 67 8.03 17.42 -4.66
CA CYS A 67 7.66 17.11 -6.04
C CYS A 67 8.84 17.36 -6.99
N PRO A 68 9.33 16.37 -7.74
CA PRO A 68 10.45 16.57 -8.68
C PRO A 68 10.07 17.40 -9.92
N ARG A 69 8.76 17.62 -10.16
CA ARG A 69 8.27 18.33 -11.36
C ARG A 69 8.02 19.82 -11.14
N CYS A 70 7.41 20.19 -10.02
CA CYS A 70 7.09 21.59 -9.71
C CYS A 70 7.80 22.11 -8.45
N SER A 71 8.71 21.31 -7.89
CA SER A 71 9.62 21.69 -6.79
C SER A 71 8.94 22.17 -5.51
N VAL A 72 7.62 21.94 -5.36
CA VAL A 72 6.93 22.15 -4.08
C VAL A 72 7.49 21.23 -3.01
N LYS A 73 7.48 21.72 -1.78
CA LYS A 73 7.99 20.97 -0.62
C LYS A 73 7.07 19.80 -0.28
N ALA A 74 7.57 18.91 0.57
CA ALA A 74 6.72 17.96 1.29
C ALA A 74 5.56 18.70 1.96
N GLU A 75 4.44 17.99 2.11
CA GLU A 75 3.20 18.46 2.74
C GLU A 75 2.44 19.55 1.97
N GLN A 76 2.98 20.04 0.86
CA GLN A 76 2.29 20.97 -0.03
C GLN A 76 1.66 20.25 -1.22
N ARG A 77 0.48 20.71 -1.65
CA ARG A 77 -0.14 20.25 -2.91
C ARG A 77 0.72 20.67 -4.11
N CYS A 78 0.70 19.85 -5.16
CA CYS A 78 1.35 20.21 -6.42
C CYS A 78 0.73 21.48 -6.99
N ILE A 79 1.53 22.29 -7.70
CA ILE A 79 1.07 23.50 -8.38
C ILE A 79 0.96 23.24 -9.89
N ARG A 80 -0.15 23.70 -10.50
CA ARG A 80 -0.39 23.68 -11.95
C ARG A 80 0.39 24.83 -12.63
N PRO A 81 0.66 24.79 -13.95
CA PRO A 81 1.40 25.86 -14.63
C PRO A 81 0.83 27.27 -14.46
N SER A 82 -0.48 27.41 -14.23
CA SER A 82 -1.10 28.72 -13.91
C SER A 82 -0.94 29.17 -12.46
N GLY A 83 -0.19 28.45 -11.63
CA GLY A 83 0.15 28.86 -10.26
C GLY A 83 -0.80 28.40 -9.15
N HIS A 84 -1.93 27.76 -9.47
CA HIS A 84 -2.86 27.26 -8.44
C HIS A 84 -2.54 25.83 -7.99
N ALA A 85 -3.10 25.45 -6.84
CA ALA A 85 -3.06 24.06 -6.38
C ALA A 85 -3.72 23.12 -7.40
N ALA A 86 -3.05 21.99 -7.63
CA ALA A 86 -3.56 20.89 -8.41
C ALA A 86 -4.38 19.96 -7.52
N ASP A 87 -5.44 19.39 -8.08
CA ASP A 87 -6.32 18.44 -7.38
C ASP A 87 -5.67 17.06 -7.18
N ARG A 88 -4.57 16.80 -7.87
CA ARG A 88 -3.81 15.54 -7.82
C ARG A 88 -2.31 15.82 -7.77
N PHE A 89 -1.57 14.86 -7.21
CA PHE A 89 -0.12 14.88 -7.29
C PHE A 89 0.37 14.61 -8.72
N HIS A 90 1.50 15.21 -9.08
CA HIS A 90 2.20 14.88 -10.32
C HIS A 90 2.70 13.43 -10.29
N THR A 91 2.62 12.74 -11.42
CA THR A 91 3.03 11.32 -11.55
C THR A 91 4.44 11.04 -11.04
N GLY A 92 5.39 11.96 -11.23
CA GLY A 92 6.76 11.80 -10.71
C GLY A 92 6.84 11.70 -9.18
N ARG A 93 5.94 12.40 -8.48
CA ARG A 93 5.85 12.34 -7.01
C ARG A 93 5.21 11.03 -6.54
N VAL A 94 4.20 10.54 -7.27
CA VAL A 94 3.58 9.23 -7.02
C VAL A 94 4.60 8.11 -7.20
N ARG A 95 5.36 8.12 -8.31
CA ARG A 95 6.42 7.14 -8.57
C ARG A 95 7.54 7.16 -7.53
N ALA A 96 7.87 8.33 -6.99
CA ALA A 96 8.86 8.45 -5.92
C ALA A 96 8.39 7.75 -4.63
N ALA A 97 7.11 7.88 -4.29
CA ALA A 97 6.52 7.15 -3.16
C ALA A 97 6.49 5.64 -3.41
N GLU A 98 6.05 5.20 -4.58
CA GLU A 98 6.09 3.78 -4.98
C GLU A 98 7.51 3.18 -4.90
N ALA A 99 8.54 3.97 -5.27
CA ALA A 99 9.92 3.54 -5.16
C ALA A 99 10.40 3.40 -3.70
N GLN A 100 9.94 4.27 -2.79
CA GLN A 100 10.22 4.12 -1.36
C GLN A 100 9.55 2.87 -0.77
N ASP A 101 8.29 2.62 -1.14
CA ASP A 101 7.58 1.42 -0.69
C ASP A 101 8.23 0.15 -1.23
N ARG A 102 8.70 0.15 -2.49
CA ARG A 102 9.46 -0.97 -3.05
C ARG A 102 10.77 -1.21 -2.31
N ALA A 103 11.52 -0.16 -1.99
CA ALA A 103 12.76 -0.29 -1.23
C ALA A 103 12.51 -0.85 0.18
N ARG A 104 11.40 -0.46 0.82
CA ARG A 104 10.96 -1.03 2.10
C ARG A 104 10.56 -2.50 1.97
N GLU A 105 9.88 -2.86 0.89
CA GLU A 105 9.52 -4.24 0.57
C GLU A 105 10.77 -5.11 0.36
N GLU A 106 11.74 -4.65 -0.42
CA GLU A 106 13.03 -5.31 -0.64
C GLU A 106 13.84 -5.46 0.66
N ALA A 107 13.71 -4.49 1.58
CA ALA A 107 14.30 -4.54 2.91
C ALA A 107 13.53 -5.43 3.91
N GLY A 108 12.39 -6.00 3.50
CA GLY A 108 11.58 -6.86 4.35
C GLY A 108 10.85 -6.13 5.48
N ASP A 109 10.47 -4.86 5.28
CA ASP A 109 9.74 -4.07 6.28
C ASP A 109 8.41 -4.76 6.66
N PRO A 110 8.27 -5.23 7.92
CA PRO A 110 7.09 -5.97 8.36
C PRO A 110 5.86 -5.08 8.53
N THR A 111 6.04 -3.75 8.54
CA THR A 111 4.94 -2.79 8.71
C THR A 111 4.18 -2.52 7.42
N LEU A 112 4.74 -2.89 6.27
CA LEU A 112 4.03 -2.76 4.99
C LEU A 112 2.76 -3.62 4.98
N LEU A 113 1.77 -3.17 4.22
CA LEU A 113 0.54 -3.92 3.98
C LEU A 113 0.87 -5.34 3.49
N ALA A 114 0.21 -6.35 4.07
CA ALA A 114 0.32 -7.70 3.55
C ALA A 114 -0.18 -7.74 2.09
N PRO A 115 0.44 -8.56 1.21
CA PRO A 115 -0.05 -8.74 -0.14
C PRO A 115 -1.49 -9.26 -0.14
N TRP A 116 -2.26 -8.87 -1.16
CA TRP A 116 -3.56 -9.49 -1.42
C TRP A 116 -3.37 -10.93 -1.86
N PRO A 117 -4.29 -11.85 -1.52
CA PRO A 117 -4.26 -13.19 -2.09
C PRO A 117 -4.42 -13.10 -3.62
N GLU A 118 -3.58 -13.84 -4.36
CA GLU A 118 -3.66 -13.93 -5.83
C GLU A 118 -4.90 -14.73 -6.24
N HIS A 119 -6.08 -14.11 -6.25
CA HIS A 119 -7.39 -14.74 -6.41
C HIS A 119 -7.69 -15.86 -5.38
N PRO A 120 -8.96 -16.14 -5.04
CA PRO A 120 -9.27 -17.47 -4.57
C PRO A 120 -8.93 -18.44 -5.71
N THR A 121 -8.22 -19.53 -5.43
CA THR A 121 -8.39 -20.71 -6.28
C THR A 121 -9.90 -20.98 -6.32
N PRO A 122 -10.53 -21.13 -7.50
CA PRO A 122 -11.91 -21.56 -7.54
C PRO A 122 -11.96 -22.89 -6.81
N ASN A 123 -12.65 -22.91 -5.67
CA ASN A 123 -12.86 -24.04 -4.76
C ASN A 123 -12.50 -25.40 -5.38
N GLU A 124 -11.27 -25.88 -5.18
CA GLU A 124 -11.05 -27.32 -5.24
C GLU A 124 -11.70 -27.90 -3.99
N ARG A 125 -12.88 -28.48 -4.21
CA ARG A 125 -13.63 -29.36 -3.30
C ARG A 125 -14.32 -28.68 -2.13
N LEU A 126 -15.42 -28.01 -2.44
CA LEU A 126 -16.65 -28.22 -1.68
C LEU A 126 -17.82 -28.24 -2.66
N LEU A 127 -18.16 -29.44 -3.13
CA LEU A 127 -19.52 -29.97 -3.18
C LEU A 127 -19.41 -31.51 -3.34
N PRO A 128 -20.27 -32.28 -2.64
CA PRO A 128 -20.31 -33.74 -2.66
C PRO A 128 -20.74 -34.33 -4.01
#